data_AF-A0A2V9LWD2-F1
#
_entry.id   AF-A0A2V9LWD2-F1
#
_cell.length_a   1.000
_cell.length_b   1.000
_cell.length_c   1.000
_cell.angle_alpha   90.00
_cell.angle_beta   90.00
_cell.angle_gamma   90.00
#
_symmetry.space_group_name_H-M   'P 1'
#
loop_
_entity.id
_entity.type
_entity.pdbx_description
1 polymer ?
#
loop_
_entity_poly.entity_id
_entity_poly.type
_entity_poly.pdbx_seq_one_letter_code
_entity_poly.pdbx_strand_id
1 'polypeptide(L)' 'MLSPGLVNDRWQVLIPKLREVWPKLTDPDFRQVDGNLELLVTKVSDRYGIKRPELLQQVTRLLAA' A
#
# COMPACT_ATOMS: atom_id res chain seq x y z
N MET A 1 4.22 8.62 13.34
CA MET A 1 4.91 8.90 12.06
C MET A 1 5.11 7.55 11.37
N LEU A 2 4.64 7.39 10.14
CA LEU A 2 4.92 6.18 9.37
C LEU A 2 6.38 6.23 8.91
N SER A 3 7.22 5.36 9.46
CA SER A 3 8.59 5.21 8.96
C SER A 3 8.55 4.36 7.68
N PRO A 4 9.11 4.83 6.55
CA PRO A 4 9.08 4.09 5.29
C PRO A 4 9.72 2.70 5.39
N GLY A 5 10.70 2.50 6.28
CA GLY A 5 11.30 1.20 6.56
C GLY A 5 10.34 0.15 7.15
N LEU A 6 9.31 0.58 7.89
CA LEU A 6 8.35 -0.34 8.52
C LEU A 6 7.39 -0.96 7.49
N VAL A 7 7.01 -0.19 6.47
CA VAL A 7 6.16 -0.68 5.36
C VAL A 7 6.90 -1.76 4.59
N ASN A 8 8.18 -1.55 4.32
CA ASN A 8 9.02 -2.51 3.62
C ASN A 8 9.21 -3.81 4.43
N ASP A 9 9.53 -3.68 5.72
CA ASP A 9 9.73 -4.83 6.61
C ASP A 9 8.47 -5.70 6.73
N ARG A 10 7.30 -5.07 6.85
CA ARG A 10 6.01 -5.77 6.96
C ARG A 10 5.31 -5.99 5.62
N TRP A 11 5.95 -5.68 4.49
CA TRP A 11 5.31 -5.66 3.17
C TRP A 11 4.62 -6.98 2.83
N GLN A 12 5.33 -8.09 2.99
CA GLN A 12 4.82 -9.45 2.71
C GLN A 12 3.57 -9.79 3.52
N VAL A 13 3.49 -9.32 4.77
CA VAL A 13 2.34 -9.51 5.66
C VAL A 13 1.18 -8.59 5.28
N LEU A 14 1.48 -7.41 4.73
CA LEU A 14 0.47 -6.45 4.30
C LEU A 14 -0.19 -6.83 2.97
N ILE A 15 0.55 -7.43 2.03
CA ILE A 15 0.04 -7.82 0.70
C ILE A 15 -1.37 -8.44 0.72
N PRO A 16 -1.67 -9.49 1.52
CA PRO A 16 -3.03 -10.05 1.56
C PRO A 16 -4.08 -9.03 1.99
N LYS A 17 -3.82 -8.22 3.04
CA LYS A 17 -4.74 -7.16 3.46
C LYS A 17 -4.92 -6.08 2.37
N LEU A 18 -3.83 -5.71 1.68
CA LEU A 18 -3.88 -4.73 0.60
C LEU A 18 -4.68 -5.23 -0.60
N ARG A 19 -4.68 -6.55 -0.89
CA ARG A 19 -5.53 -7.14 -1.93
C ARG A 19 -7.01 -7.07 -1.58
N GLU A 20 -7.35 -7.24 -0.30
CA GLU A 20 -8.73 -7.09 0.16
C GLU A 20 -9.22 -5.63 0.03
N VAL A 21 -8.36 -4.68 0.37
CA VAL A 21 -8.69 -3.24 0.27
C VAL A 21 -8.67 -2.75 -1.19
N TRP A 22 -7.72 -3.22 -1.99
CA TRP A 22 -7.54 -2.82 -3.38
C TRP A 22 -7.53 -4.02 -4.33
N PRO A 23 -8.71 -4.62 -4.61
CA PRO A 23 -8.83 -5.80 -5.47
C PRO A 23 -8.47 -5.58 -6.95
N LYS A 24 -8.33 -4.33 -7.40
CA LYS A 24 -7.87 -3.97 -8.76
C LYS A 24 -6.34 -3.99 -8.88
N LEU A 25 -5.60 -4.01 -7.76
CA LEU A 25 -4.15 -4.23 -7.78
C LEU A 25 -3.88 -5.72 -7.83
N THR A 26 -2.94 -6.10 -8.69
CA THR A 26 -2.58 -7.49 -8.90
C THR A 26 -1.22 -7.81 -8.27
N ASP A 27 -0.91 -9.09 -8.09
CA ASP A 27 0.42 -9.57 -7.66
C ASP A 27 1.60 -8.83 -8.30
N PRO A 28 1.66 -8.65 -9.64
CA PRO A 28 2.75 -7.90 -10.26
C PRO A 28 2.77 -6.42 -9.91
N ASP A 29 1.63 -5.79 -9.59
CA ASP A 29 1.62 -4.41 -9.06
C ASP A 29 2.27 -4.37 -7.68
N PHE A 30 1.92 -5.30 -6.77
CA PHE A 30 2.50 -5.36 -5.44
C PHE A 30 4.00 -5.71 -5.45
N ARG A 31 4.45 -6.54 -6.41
CA ARG A 31 5.88 -6.80 -6.62
C ARG A 31 6.63 -5.58 -7.16
N GLN A 32 6.02 -4.77 -8.03
CA GLN A 32 6.65 -3.53 -8.51
C GLN A 32 6.77 -2.49 -7.40
N VAL A 33 5.80 -2.48 -6.47
CA VAL A 33 5.84 -1.59 -5.32
C VAL A 33 6.96 -1.96 -4.36
N ASP A 34 7.17 -3.25 -4.11
CA ASP A 34 8.27 -3.79 -3.28
C ASP A 34 8.47 -3.02 -1.96
N GLY A 35 7.39 -2.82 -1.19
CA GLY A 35 7.45 -2.10 0.08
C GLY A 35 7.63 -0.58 -0.01
N ASN A 36 7.74 -0.02 -1.21
CA ASN A 36 7.84 1.42 -1.42
C ASN A 36 6.46 2.10 -1.35
N LEU A 37 6.20 2.76 -0.22
CA LEU A 37 4.95 3.45 0.05
C LEU A 37 4.59 4.50 -1.02
N GLU A 38 5.56 5.24 -1.56
CA GLU A 38 5.28 6.26 -2.58
C GLU A 38 4.83 5.64 -3.91
N LEU A 39 5.47 4.53 -4.29
CA LEU A 39 5.10 3.74 -5.47
C LEU A 39 3.69 3.16 -5.30
N LEU A 40 3.39 2.61 -4.11
CA LEU A 40 2.06 2.12 -3.78
C LEU A 40 1.01 3.21 -3.94
N VAL A 41 1.23 4.35 -3.29
CA VAL A 41 0.31 5.48 -3.30
C VAL A 41 0.08 5.98 -4.73
N THR A 42 1.12 6.02 -5.56
CA THR A 42 1.02 6.43 -6.97
C THR A 42 0.19 5.44 -7.78
N LYS A 43 0.47 4.13 -7.66
CA LYS A 43 -0.26 3.07 -8.37
C LYS A 43 -1.74 3.05 -7.97
N VAL A 44 -2.04 3.17 -6.68
CA VAL A 44 -3.43 3.15 -6.21
C VAL A 44 -4.16 4.43 -6.61
N SER A 45 -3.51 5.59 -6.50
CA SER A 45 -4.08 6.87 -6.93
C SER A 45 -4.42 6.86 -8.42
N ASP A 46 -3.57 6.26 -9.26
CA ASP A 46 -3.80 6.15 -10.71
C ASP A 46 -4.98 5.21 -11.03
N ARG A 47 -5.04 4.03 -10.40
CA ARG A 47 -6.10 3.03 -10.66
C ARG A 47 -7.46 3.35 -10.04
N TYR A 48 -7.48 4.07 -8.91
CA TYR A 48 -8.69 4.32 -8.14
C TYR A 48 -9.07 5.81 -8.05
N GLY A 49 -8.19 6.74 -8.42
CA GLY A 49 -8.43 8.18 -8.27
C GLY A 49 -8.44 8.65 -6.81
N ILE A 50 -7.92 7.85 -5.88
CA ILE A 50 -7.92 8.17 -4.44
C ILE A 50 -6.79 9.14 -4.12
N LYS A 51 -7.07 10.14 -3.30
CA LYS A 51 -6.06 11.13 -2.87
C LYS A 51 -4.99 10.46 -2.00
N ARG A 52 -3.73 10.87 -2.20
CA ARG A 52 -2.57 10.44 -1.39
C ARG A 52 -2.83 10.37 0.13
N PRO A 53 -3.37 11.40 0.80
CA PRO A 53 -3.62 11.36 2.25
C PRO A 53 -4.57 10.23 2.69
N GLU A 54 -5.61 9.91 1.92
CA GLU A 54 -6.50 8.79 2.24
C GLU A 54 -5.78 7.44 2.13
N LEU A 55 -4.93 7.27 1.11
CA LEU A 55 -4.12 6.07 0.94
C LEU A 55 -3.15 5.89 2.10
N LEU A 56 -2.49 6.96 2.51
CA LEU A 56 -1.60 6.95 3.68
C LEU A 56 -2.36 6.56 4.96
N GLN A 57 -3.59 7.05 5.15
CA GLN A 57 -4.42 6.63 6.28
C GLN A 57 -4.80 5.15 6.23
N GLN A 58 -5.17 4.63 5.05
CA GLN A 58 -5.47 3.21 4.87
C GLN A 58 -4.25 2.34 5.20
N VAL A 59 -3.07 2.66 4.65
CA VAL A 59 -1.84 1.91 4.96
C VAL A 59 -1.48 2.02 6.44
N THR A 60 -1.63 3.20 7.05
CA THR A 60 -1.42 3.38 8.49
C THR A 60 -2.32 2.45 9.30
N ARG A 61 -3.60 2.36 8.95
CA ARG A 61 -4.57 1.48 9.62
C ARG A 61 -4.15 0.02 9.51
N LEU A 62 -3.68 -0.40 8.33
CA LEU A 62 -3.25 -1.78 8.09
C LEU A 62 -1.98 -2.17 8.87
N LEU A 63 -1.11 -1.19 9.14
CA LEU A 63 0.11 -1.35 9.95
C LEU A 63 -0.15 -1.28 11.46
N ALA A 64 -1.16 -0.52 11.87
CA ALA A 64 -1.55 -0.34 13.27
C ALA A 64 -2.48 -1.46 13.79
N ALA A 65 -2.97 -2.33 12.90
CA ALA A 65 -3.81 -3.49 13.20
C ALA A 65 -3.00 -4.79 13.20
#